data_AF-A0A967JR20-F1
#
_entry.id   AF-A0A967JR20-F1
#
_cell.length_a   1.000
_cell.length_b   1.000
_cell.length_c   1.000
_cell.angle_alpha   90.00
_cell.angle_beta   90.00
_cell.angle_gamma   90.00
#
_symmetry.space_group_name_H-M   'P 1'
#
loop_
_entity.id
_entity.type
_entity.pdbx_description
1 polymer ?
#
loop_
_entity_poly.entity_id
_entity_poly.type
_entity_poly.pdbx_seq_one_letter_code
_entity_poly.pdbx_strand_id
1 'polypeptide(L)'
;MGEGRAPDGTPVMRAETLRAMQDVQAEAGSMCERFGFGWMLDTVEGERLVKHGGAVGGQLSSFEFVPSRGYACTVLTNCESGREVRDTVAQLCLRSFTGLQRVLPAADRTLVSTLGELAGRYRQRIAELELHVEGGALVLHDRQPGWLAEVAPRAVEPPPSRLELVAHDRAVVRDGPHRGETAEFLRDGNGAVAFLRWDGRLSRRDARS
;
A
#
# COMPACT_ATOMS: atom_id res chain seq x y z
N MET A 1 10.82 -18.55 10.07
CA MET A 1 9.87 -18.73 11.18
C MET A 1 8.76 -19.70 10.75
N GLY A 2 8.37 -20.61 11.64
CA GLY A 2 7.25 -21.55 11.45
C GLY A 2 7.68 -22.91 10.87
N GLU A 3 7.33 -24.00 11.57
CA GLU A 3 7.55 -25.40 11.15
C GLU A 3 6.26 -26.07 10.67
N GLY A 4 5.18 -25.30 10.51
CA GLY A 4 3.87 -25.82 10.06
C GLY A 4 3.18 -26.72 11.08
N ARG A 5 3.49 -26.54 12.36
CA ARG A 5 2.90 -27.28 13.48
C ARG A 5 2.20 -26.35 14.46
N ALA A 6 1.11 -26.83 15.05
CA ALA A 6 0.46 -26.20 16.19
C ALA A 6 1.30 -26.35 17.48
N PRO A 7 0.98 -25.63 18.57
CA PRO A 7 1.74 -25.72 19.83
C PRO A 7 1.81 -27.12 20.45
N ASP A 8 0.82 -27.98 20.18
CA ASP A 8 0.78 -29.38 20.61
C ASP A 8 1.55 -30.34 19.67
N GLY A 9 2.19 -29.81 18.63
CA GLY A 9 2.95 -30.57 17.64
C GLY A 9 2.13 -31.08 16.46
N THR A 10 0.80 -30.89 16.45
CA THR A 10 -0.09 -31.32 15.36
C THR A 10 0.36 -30.68 14.04
N PRO A 11 0.62 -31.46 12.98
CA PRO A 11 0.97 -30.91 11.67
C PRO A 11 -0.25 -30.21 11.05
N VAL A 12 -0.10 -28.93 10.73
CA VAL A 12 -1.11 -28.10 10.07
C VAL A 12 -0.78 -27.94 8.59
N MET A 13 0.50 -27.71 8.28
CA MET A 13 1.00 -27.50 6.92
C MET A 13 2.44 -27.99 6.82
N ARG A 14 2.90 -28.35 5.62
CA ARG A 14 4.33 -28.64 5.44
C ARG A 14 5.14 -27.35 5.56
N ALA A 15 6.30 -27.41 6.20
CA ALA A 15 7.17 -26.25 6.37
C ALA A 15 7.59 -25.66 5.01
N GLU A 16 7.78 -26.53 4.00
CA GLU A 16 8.09 -26.13 2.63
C GLU A 16 6.96 -25.31 2.00
N THR A 17 5.70 -25.70 2.24
CA THR A 17 4.53 -24.97 1.74
C THR A 17 4.42 -23.58 2.39
N LEU A 18 4.65 -23.49 3.71
CA LEU A 18 4.67 -22.19 4.40
C LEU A 18 5.75 -21.24 3.87
N ARG A 19 6.93 -21.78 3.52
CA ARG A 19 8.01 -21.01 2.91
C ARG A 19 7.63 -20.58 1.49
N ALA A 20 7.09 -21.50 0.69
CA ALA A 20 6.67 -21.23 -0.69
C ALA A 20 5.59 -20.13 -0.79
N MET A 21 4.72 -19.99 0.21
CA MET A 21 3.75 -18.89 0.26
C MET A 21 4.42 -17.50 0.27
N GLN A 22 5.67 -17.41 0.73
CA GLN A 22 6.44 -16.18 0.84
C GLN A 22 7.33 -15.93 -0.37
N ASP A 23 7.35 -16.84 -1.35
CA ASP A 23 8.09 -16.67 -2.60
C ASP A 23 7.39 -15.67 -3.51
N VAL A 24 8.18 -14.89 -4.24
CA VAL A 24 7.67 -13.85 -5.15
C VAL A 24 6.95 -14.52 -6.32
N GLN A 25 5.66 -14.22 -6.44
CA GLN A 25 4.81 -14.65 -7.56
C GLN A 25 4.61 -13.53 -8.59
N ALA A 26 4.58 -12.27 -8.12
CA ALA A 26 4.42 -11.11 -8.98
C ALA A 26 4.99 -9.84 -8.35
N GLU A 27 5.39 -8.90 -9.20
CA GLU A 27 5.64 -7.51 -8.80
C GLU A 27 4.31 -6.81 -8.46
N ALA A 28 4.38 -5.88 -7.53
CA ALA A 28 3.34 -4.94 -7.17
C ALA A 28 3.85 -3.50 -7.34
N GLY A 29 2.94 -2.54 -7.37
CA GLY A 29 3.28 -1.14 -7.57
C GLY A 29 2.50 -0.20 -6.66
N SER A 30 2.05 -0.70 -5.51
CA SER A 30 1.31 0.14 -4.55
C SER A 30 1.50 -0.29 -3.09
N MET A 31 0.55 -1.03 -2.49
CA MET A 31 0.55 -1.39 -1.06
C MET A 31 1.77 -2.19 -0.60
N CYS A 32 2.49 -2.82 -1.54
CA CYS A 32 3.72 -3.55 -1.34
C CYS A 32 4.56 -3.56 -2.62
N GLU A 33 5.80 -4.04 -2.49
CA GLU A 33 6.71 -4.23 -3.61
C GLU A 33 6.32 -5.45 -4.45
N ARG A 34 5.98 -6.58 -3.81
CA ARG A 34 5.73 -7.88 -4.45
C ARG A 34 4.63 -8.65 -3.74
N PHE A 35 4.08 -9.66 -4.40
CA PHE A 35 3.10 -10.59 -3.82
C PHE A 35 3.61 -12.03 -3.82
N GLY A 36 3.35 -12.72 -2.73
CA GLY A 36 3.38 -14.18 -2.61
C GLY A 36 1.96 -14.77 -2.62
N PHE A 37 1.82 -16.04 -2.23
CA PHE A 37 0.50 -16.64 -2.06
C PHE A 37 -0.14 -16.17 -0.75
N GLY A 38 -1.06 -15.22 -0.86
CA GLY A 38 -1.78 -14.64 0.28
C GLY A 38 -0.96 -13.66 1.12
N TRP A 39 0.23 -13.28 0.66
CA TRP A 39 1.15 -12.39 1.37
C TRP A 39 1.61 -11.22 0.51
N MET A 40 1.65 -10.05 1.10
CA MET A 40 2.37 -8.90 0.59
C MET A 40 3.82 -8.98 1.06
N LEU A 41 4.76 -8.65 0.16
CA LEU A 41 6.19 -8.82 0.38
C LEU A 41 6.90 -7.49 0.13
N ASP A 42 7.61 -7.00 1.13
CA ASP A 42 8.47 -5.82 1.05
C ASP A 42 9.89 -6.17 1.52
N THR A 43 10.82 -5.24 1.26
CA THR A 43 12.17 -5.28 1.81
C THR A 43 12.38 -4.13 2.78
N VAL A 44 12.93 -4.41 3.96
CA VAL A 44 13.33 -3.38 4.93
C VAL A 44 14.79 -3.62 5.31
N GLU A 45 15.68 -2.70 4.93
CA GLU A 45 17.13 -2.80 5.17
C GLU A 45 17.74 -4.15 4.71
N GLY A 46 17.27 -4.67 3.58
CA GLY A 46 17.71 -5.96 3.01
C GLY A 46 17.00 -7.19 3.58
N GLU A 47 16.16 -7.04 4.60
CA GLU A 47 15.41 -8.13 5.22
C GLU A 47 14.01 -8.24 4.61
N ARG A 48 13.51 -9.47 4.49
CA ARG A 48 12.15 -9.74 3.99
C ARG A 48 11.13 -9.41 5.08
N LEU A 49 10.25 -8.47 4.77
CA LEU A 49 9.04 -8.22 5.53
C LEU A 49 7.86 -8.90 4.81
N VAL A 50 7.14 -9.75 5.53
CA VAL A 50 5.93 -10.40 5.04
C VAL A 50 4.75 -9.80 5.79
N LYS A 51 3.71 -9.35 5.07
CA LYS A 51 2.56 -8.69 5.69
C LYS A 51 1.25 -9.00 5.00
N HIS A 52 0.15 -8.82 5.72
CA HIS A 52 -1.18 -8.73 5.14
C HIS A 52 -2.09 -7.92 6.08
N GLY A 53 -3.06 -7.22 5.51
CA GLY A 53 -4.05 -6.46 6.28
C GLY A 53 -5.47 -6.88 5.96
N GLY A 54 -6.41 -6.25 6.63
CA GLY A 54 -7.84 -6.44 6.38
C GLY A 54 -8.61 -5.20 6.76
N ALA A 55 -9.72 -4.96 6.07
CA ALA A 55 -10.63 -3.88 6.37
C ALA A 55 -12.07 -4.36 6.18
N VAL A 56 -12.89 -4.27 7.22
CA VAL A 56 -14.32 -4.55 7.18
C VAL A 56 -15.02 -3.55 8.08
N GLY A 57 -15.80 -2.61 7.51
CA GLY A 57 -16.71 -1.73 8.25
C GLY A 57 -16.16 -1.15 9.57
N GLY A 58 -15.19 -0.23 9.49
CA GLY A 58 -14.57 0.37 10.67
C GLY A 58 -13.63 -0.56 11.47
N GLN A 59 -13.49 -1.84 11.10
CA GLN A 59 -12.51 -2.75 11.67
C GLN A 59 -11.32 -2.89 10.71
N LEU A 60 -10.11 -2.61 11.19
CA LEU A 60 -8.88 -2.75 10.42
C LEU A 60 -7.91 -3.69 11.13
N SER A 61 -7.20 -4.48 10.34
CA SER A 61 -6.10 -5.33 10.82
C SER A 61 -4.83 -5.09 10.01
N SER A 62 -3.70 -5.28 10.67
CA SER A 62 -2.41 -5.53 10.04
C SER A 62 -1.72 -6.67 10.77
N PHE A 63 -1.12 -7.55 10.00
CA PHE A 63 -0.19 -8.55 10.49
C PHE A 63 1.10 -8.44 9.67
N GLU A 64 2.24 -8.37 10.34
CA GLU A 64 3.54 -8.36 9.70
C GLU A 64 4.55 -9.19 10.48
N PHE A 65 5.52 -9.77 9.78
CA PHE A 65 6.59 -10.55 10.37
C PHE A 65 7.87 -10.48 9.55
N VAL A 66 9.00 -10.65 10.23
CA VAL A 66 10.34 -10.72 9.63
C VAL A 66 10.93 -12.08 9.99
N PRO A 67 10.87 -13.08 9.08
CA PRO A 67 11.23 -14.45 9.39
C PRO A 67 12.65 -14.65 9.92
N SER A 68 13.61 -13.86 9.43
CA SER A 68 15.03 -13.89 9.82
C SER A 68 15.29 -13.32 11.20
N ARG A 69 14.39 -12.47 11.72
CA ARG A 69 14.51 -11.81 13.03
C ARG A 69 13.68 -12.47 14.12
N GLY A 70 12.92 -13.53 13.80
CA GLY A 70 12.00 -14.13 14.77
C GLY A 70 10.90 -13.15 15.23
N TYR A 71 10.59 -12.13 14.43
CA TYR A 71 9.64 -11.06 14.78
C TYR A 71 8.29 -11.25 14.08
N ALA A 72 7.21 -10.99 14.81
CA ALA A 72 5.86 -10.85 14.27
C ALA A 72 5.07 -9.82 15.10
N CYS A 73 4.17 -9.08 14.46
CA CYS A 73 3.31 -8.09 15.10
C CYS A 73 1.94 -8.08 14.43
N THR A 74 0.91 -8.05 15.27
CA THR A 74 -0.48 -7.85 14.85
C THR A 74 -1.02 -6.59 15.51
N VAL A 75 -1.66 -5.72 14.74
CA VAL A 75 -2.37 -4.55 15.25
C VAL A 75 -3.79 -4.57 14.72
N LEU A 76 -4.75 -4.36 15.61
CA LEU A 76 -6.18 -4.34 15.31
C LEU A 76 -6.77 -3.02 15.79
N THR A 77 -7.59 -2.39 14.95
CA THR A 77 -8.29 -1.15 15.31
C THR A 77 -9.77 -1.27 14.93
N ASN A 78 -10.64 -0.75 15.78
CA ASN A 78 -12.09 -0.67 15.57
C ASN A 78 -12.56 0.74 15.22
N CYS A 79 -11.75 1.47 14.44
CA CYS A 79 -12.07 2.79 13.93
C CYS A 79 -11.68 2.89 12.45
N GLU A 80 -12.50 3.58 11.64
CA GLU A 80 -12.26 3.76 10.21
C GLU A 80 -10.99 4.58 9.92
N SER A 81 -10.65 5.52 10.80
CA SER A 81 -9.37 6.27 10.75
C SER A 81 -8.19 5.53 11.41
N GLY A 82 -8.39 4.28 11.85
CA GLY A 82 -7.39 3.52 12.61
C GLY A 82 -6.13 3.14 11.82
N ARG A 83 -6.11 3.33 10.49
CA ARG A 83 -4.99 2.96 9.60
C ARG A 83 -3.68 3.62 10.02
N GLU A 84 -3.68 4.92 10.29
CA GLU A 84 -2.47 5.66 10.66
C GLU A 84 -1.89 5.17 12.01
N VAL A 85 -2.77 4.95 12.99
CA VAL A 85 -2.39 4.41 14.30
C VAL A 85 -1.80 3.01 14.15
N ARG A 86 -2.46 2.16 13.36
CA ARG A 86 -2.02 0.79 13.09
C ARG A 86 -0.60 0.76 12.50
N ASP A 87 -0.35 1.56 11.47
CA ASP A 87 0.94 1.58 10.76
C ASP A 87 2.04 2.21 11.63
N THR A 88 1.70 3.25 12.40
CA THR A 88 2.61 3.85 13.38
C THR A 88 3.03 2.84 14.44
N VAL A 89 2.08 2.13 15.05
CA VAL A 89 2.37 1.11 16.07
C VAL A 89 3.20 -0.03 15.47
N ALA A 90 2.86 -0.54 14.29
CA ALA A 90 3.63 -1.57 13.61
C ALA A 90 5.08 -1.12 13.37
N GLN A 91 5.30 0.10 12.87
CA GLN A 91 6.64 0.65 12.66
C GLN A 91 7.43 0.84 13.98
N LEU A 92 6.77 1.30 15.06
CA LEU A 92 7.37 1.40 16.39
C LEU A 92 7.81 0.03 16.92
N CYS A 93 6.96 -1.00 16.76
CA CYS A 93 7.27 -2.36 17.16
C CYS A 93 8.42 -2.94 16.33
N LEU A 94 8.38 -2.81 15.00
CA LEU A 94 9.44 -3.30 14.11
C LEU A 94 10.79 -2.76 14.54
N ARG A 95 10.90 -1.43 14.70
CA ARG A 95 12.15 -0.79 15.13
C ARG A 95 12.57 -1.24 16.53
N SER A 96 11.65 -1.25 17.50
CA SER A 96 11.98 -1.56 18.89
C SER A 96 12.46 -3.00 19.09
N PHE A 97 11.90 -3.95 18.33
CA PHE A 97 12.21 -5.38 18.51
C PHE A 97 13.26 -5.92 17.53
N THR A 98 13.48 -5.27 16.40
CA THR A 98 14.42 -5.77 15.36
C THR A 98 15.55 -4.80 15.00
N GLY A 99 15.41 -3.53 15.36
CA GLY A 99 16.28 -2.44 14.91
C GLY A 99 15.96 -1.91 13.50
N LEU A 100 15.18 -2.64 12.70
CA LEU A 100 14.89 -2.30 11.30
C LEU A 100 14.01 -1.06 11.18
N GLN A 101 14.27 -0.22 10.17
CA GLN A 101 13.49 0.98 9.90
C GLN A 101 13.00 1.06 8.46
N ARG A 102 11.71 1.38 8.30
CA ARG A 102 11.14 1.74 7.00
C ARG A 102 11.53 3.18 6.67
N VAL A 103 12.34 3.35 5.64
CA VAL A 103 12.74 4.66 5.13
C VAL A 103 12.00 4.92 3.83
N LEU A 104 11.33 6.07 3.74
CA LEU A 104 10.67 6.48 2.50
C LEU A 104 11.72 6.89 1.47
N PRO A 105 11.61 6.46 0.20
CA PRO A 105 12.52 6.90 -0.84
C PRO A 105 12.51 8.43 -1.00
N ALA A 106 13.67 9.03 -1.22
CA ALA A 106 13.78 10.48 -1.43
C ALA A 106 13.05 10.90 -2.71
N ALA A 107 12.45 12.09 -2.70
CA ALA A 107 11.81 12.65 -3.88
C ALA A 107 12.86 12.99 -4.95
N ASP A 108 12.54 12.68 -6.20
CA ASP A 108 13.30 13.14 -7.35
C ASP A 108 12.76 14.50 -7.82
N ARG A 109 13.44 15.56 -7.40
CA ARG A 109 13.06 16.94 -7.72
C ARG A 109 13.21 17.29 -9.20
N THR A 110 13.94 16.49 -9.98
CA THR A 110 14.08 16.72 -11.42
C THR A 110 12.78 16.46 -12.19
N LEU A 111 11.87 15.67 -11.59
CA LEU A 111 10.60 15.27 -12.20
C LEU A 111 9.44 16.22 -11.90
N VAL A 112 9.65 17.31 -11.15
CA VAL A 112 8.56 18.25 -10.80
C VAL A 112 7.88 18.84 -12.05
N SER A 113 8.63 18.98 -13.14
CA SER A 113 8.09 19.48 -14.42
C SER A 113 7.14 18.50 -15.12
N THR A 114 7.14 17.21 -14.76
CA THR A 114 6.30 16.18 -15.40
C THR A 114 4.97 15.96 -14.69
N LEU A 115 4.76 16.52 -13.48
CA LEU A 115 3.57 16.27 -12.65
C LEU A 115 2.26 16.62 -13.36
N GLY A 116 2.25 17.66 -14.20
CA GLY A 116 1.07 18.05 -14.97
C GLY A 116 0.58 16.98 -15.94
N GLU A 117 1.47 16.10 -16.40
CA GLU A 117 1.09 14.97 -17.26
C GLU A 117 0.29 13.91 -16.50
N LEU A 118 0.65 13.71 -15.23
CA LEU A 118 0.10 12.71 -14.31
C LEU A 118 -1.21 13.17 -13.67
N ALA A 119 -1.46 14.49 -13.61
CA ALA A 119 -2.70 15.05 -13.12
C ALA A 119 -3.92 14.61 -13.98
N GLY A 120 -5.07 14.51 -13.33
CA GLY A 120 -6.33 14.13 -13.95
C GLY A 120 -7.21 13.26 -13.06
N ARG A 121 -8.27 12.72 -13.66
CA ARG A 121 -9.22 11.83 -13.00
C ARG A 121 -8.96 10.39 -13.39
N TYR A 122 -9.05 9.51 -12.40
CA TYR A 122 -8.90 8.07 -12.55
C TYR A 122 -10.05 7.38 -11.84
N ARG A 123 -10.57 6.31 -12.43
CA ARG A 123 -11.69 5.56 -11.85
C ARG A 123 -11.39 4.09 -11.75
N GLN A 124 -11.76 3.53 -10.61
CA GLN A 124 -11.84 2.09 -10.38
C GLN A 124 -13.22 1.74 -9.85
N ARG A 125 -13.48 0.45 -9.64
CA ARG A 125 -14.81 -0.02 -9.22
C ARG A 125 -15.30 0.66 -7.94
N ILE A 126 -14.43 0.83 -6.96
CA ILE A 126 -14.78 1.27 -5.59
C ILE A 126 -14.21 2.65 -5.20
N ALA A 127 -13.59 3.36 -6.13
CA ALA A 127 -13.02 4.69 -5.88
C ALA A 127 -13.00 5.54 -7.15
N GLU A 128 -13.26 6.82 -6.99
CA GLU A 128 -12.98 7.88 -7.94
C GLU A 128 -11.81 8.72 -7.41
N LEU A 129 -10.75 8.82 -8.19
CA LEU A 129 -9.50 9.47 -7.81
C LEU A 129 -9.33 10.77 -8.60
N GLU A 130 -9.13 11.88 -7.90
CA GLU A 130 -8.82 13.17 -8.51
C GLU A 130 -7.41 13.60 -8.10
N LEU A 131 -6.55 13.78 -9.10
CA LEU A 131 -5.15 14.09 -8.94
C LEU A 131 -4.84 15.47 -9.52
N HIS A 132 -4.28 16.37 -8.72
CA HIS A 132 -3.88 17.71 -9.17
C HIS A 132 -2.49 18.08 -8.64
N VAL A 133 -1.88 19.11 -9.24
CA VAL A 133 -0.54 19.58 -8.86
C VAL A 133 -0.67 20.73 -7.86
N GLU A 134 -0.02 20.60 -6.71
CA GLU A 134 0.04 21.65 -5.69
C GLU A 134 1.41 21.65 -4.99
N GLY A 135 2.06 22.82 -4.94
CA GLY A 135 3.33 22.98 -4.20
C GLY A 135 4.42 21.98 -4.63
N GLY A 136 4.54 21.72 -5.93
CA GLY A 136 5.55 20.80 -6.48
C GLY A 136 5.31 19.31 -6.20
N ALA A 137 4.10 18.92 -5.81
CA ALA A 137 3.70 17.53 -5.59
C ALA A 137 2.35 17.24 -6.25
N LEU A 138 1.98 15.96 -6.28
CA LEU A 138 0.62 15.53 -6.63
C LEU A 138 -0.21 15.43 -5.35
N VAL A 139 -1.45 15.92 -5.40
CA VAL A 139 -2.43 15.77 -4.33
C VAL A 139 -3.56 14.88 -4.84
N LEU A 140 -3.79 13.78 -4.15
CA LEU A 140 -4.79 12.77 -4.48
C LEU A 140 -5.99 12.86 -3.55
N HIS A 141 -7.17 13.01 -4.12
CA HIS A 141 -8.44 12.81 -3.44
C HIS A 141 -9.04 11.46 -3.83
N ASP A 142 -9.33 10.63 -2.84
CA ASP A 142 -10.03 9.35 -3.01
C ASP A 142 -11.48 9.51 -2.53
N ARG A 143 -12.45 9.36 -3.44
CA ARG A 143 -13.88 9.46 -3.14
C ARG A 143 -14.58 8.15 -3.43
N GLN A 144 -15.61 7.84 -2.64
CA GLN A 144 -16.51 6.73 -2.97
C GLN A 144 -17.34 7.07 -4.23
N PRO A 145 -17.47 6.14 -5.19
CA PRO A 145 -18.49 6.26 -6.21
C PRO A 145 -19.87 6.30 -5.57
N GLY A 146 -20.81 7.06 -6.15
CA GLY A 146 -22.14 7.28 -5.56
C GLY A 146 -22.87 6.00 -5.15
N TRP A 147 -22.83 4.96 -6.01
CA TRP A 147 -23.46 3.66 -5.70
C TRP A 147 -22.92 3.01 -4.43
N LEU A 148 -21.62 3.18 -4.13
CA LEU A 148 -21.01 2.59 -2.93
C LEU A 148 -21.31 3.45 -1.71
N ALA A 149 -21.30 4.79 -1.87
CA ALA A 149 -21.68 5.71 -0.80
C ALA A 149 -23.14 5.51 -0.35
N GLU A 150 -24.05 5.11 -1.26
CA GLU A 150 -25.43 4.81 -0.92
C GLU A 150 -25.60 3.52 -0.10
N VAL A 151 -24.82 2.47 -0.41
CA VAL A 151 -24.98 1.13 0.19
C VAL A 151 -24.10 0.95 1.43
N ALA A 152 -22.92 1.56 1.44
CA ALA A 152 -21.92 1.45 2.49
C ALA A 152 -21.14 2.77 2.61
N PRO A 153 -21.77 3.84 3.12
CA PRO A 153 -21.11 5.13 3.28
C PRO A 153 -19.93 5.02 4.24
N ARG A 154 -18.82 5.68 3.89
CA ARG A 154 -17.76 5.98 4.86
C ARG A 154 -18.33 6.87 5.95
N ALA A 155 -17.97 6.58 7.20
CA ALA A 155 -18.29 7.50 8.31
C ALA A 155 -17.36 8.72 8.28
N VAL A 156 -16.13 8.55 7.76
CA VAL A 156 -15.14 9.61 7.61
C VAL A 156 -14.53 9.56 6.21
N GLU A 157 -14.56 10.68 5.50
CA GLU A 157 -13.82 10.80 4.23
C GLU A 157 -12.31 10.86 4.51
N PRO A 158 -11.48 10.11 3.76
CA PRO A 158 -10.05 10.14 3.96
C PRO A 158 -9.51 11.54 3.59
N PRO A 159 -8.51 12.04 4.33
CA PRO A 159 -7.82 13.25 3.92
C PRO A 159 -7.11 13.03 2.58
N PRO A 160 -6.82 14.10 1.83
CA PRO A 160 -6.04 13.99 0.61
C PRO A 160 -4.65 13.43 0.90
N SER A 161 -4.11 12.65 -0.04
CA SER A 161 -2.75 12.11 0.06
C SER A 161 -1.79 12.98 -0.75
N ARG A 162 -0.68 13.43 -0.13
CA ARG A 162 0.40 14.11 -0.85
C ARG A 162 1.40 13.10 -1.40
N LEU A 163 1.59 13.09 -2.71
CA LEU A 163 2.45 12.18 -3.44
C LEU A 163 3.63 12.93 -4.05
N GLU A 164 4.84 12.41 -3.85
CA GLU A 164 6.05 12.92 -4.50
C GLU A 164 6.68 11.85 -5.38
N LEU A 165 7.12 12.25 -6.57
CA LEU A 165 7.78 11.33 -7.51
C LEU A 165 9.12 10.88 -6.96
N VAL A 166 9.37 9.58 -7.08
CA VAL A 166 10.65 8.92 -6.76
C VAL A 166 11.28 8.32 -8.02
N ALA A 167 10.49 8.21 -9.10
CA ALA A 167 10.89 7.93 -10.47
C ALA A 167 9.80 8.45 -11.43
N HIS A 168 10.05 8.46 -12.75
CA HIS A 168 9.21 9.10 -13.78
C HIS A 168 7.70 8.81 -13.65
N ASP A 169 7.35 7.57 -13.33
CA ASP A 169 5.96 7.11 -13.22
C ASP A 169 5.70 6.41 -11.87
N ARG A 170 6.49 6.75 -10.84
CA ARG A 170 6.34 6.17 -9.49
C ARG A 170 6.41 7.27 -8.45
N ALA A 171 5.44 7.25 -7.54
CA ALA A 171 5.35 8.16 -6.42
C ALA A 171 5.26 7.41 -5.09
N VAL A 172 5.56 8.12 -4.01
CA VAL A 172 5.32 7.66 -2.65
C VAL A 172 4.49 8.69 -1.90
N VAL A 173 3.56 8.22 -1.07
CA VAL A 173 2.74 9.05 -0.22
C VAL A 173 3.56 9.54 0.98
N ARG A 174 3.54 10.84 1.24
CA ARG A 174 4.37 11.47 2.27
C ARG A 174 3.70 11.60 3.62
N ASP A 175 2.39 11.70 3.67
CA ASP A 175 1.65 12.03 4.89
C ASP A 175 0.30 11.32 4.96
N GLY A 176 -0.33 11.41 6.12
CA GLY A 176 -1.65 10.88 6.39
C GLY A 176 -1.73 9.35 6.40
N PRO A 177 -2.95 8.80 6.29
CA PRO A 177 -3.22 7.38 6.50
C PRO A 177 -2.53 6.45 5.50
N HIS A 178 -2.13 6.94 4.32
CA HIS A 178 -1.45 6.15 3.29
C HIS A 178 0.06 6.36 3.29
N ARG A 179 0.64 7.07 4.27
CA ARG A 179 2.07 7.39 4.31
C ARG A 179 2.93 6.14 4.07
N GLY A 180 3.80 6.25 3.06
CA GLY A 180 4.72 5.20 2.64
C GLY A 180 4.16 4.18 1.66
N GLU A 181 2.87 4.19 1.38
CA GLU A 181 2.34 3.48 0.22
C GLU A 181 2.85 4.13 -1.07
N THR A 182 2.98 3.32 -2.12
CA THR A 182 3.41 3.79 -3.44
C THR A 182 2.22 3.91 -4.40
N ALA A 183 2.43 4.71 -5.43
CA ALA A 183 1.55 4.81 -6.58
C ALA A 183 2.37 4.65 -7.86
N GLU A 184 1.81 3.96 -8.85
CA GLU A 184 2.45 3.70 -10.14
C GLU A 184 1.54 4.16 -11.27
N PHE A 185 2.08 4.95 -12.20
CA PHE A 185 1.38 5.39 -13.40
C PHE A 185 1.75 4.43 -14.54
N LEU A 186 0.74 3.90 -15.24
CA LEU A 186 0.96 3.00 -16.36
C LEU A 186 0.55 3.68 -17.65
N ARG A 187 1.43 3.59 -18.63
CA ARG A 187 1.26 4.21 -19.95
C ARG A 187 0.76 3.19 -20.96
N ASP A 188 0.01 3.67 -21.96
CA ASP A 188 -0.36 2.87 -23.12
C ASP A 188 0.78 2.79 -24.15
N GLY A 189 0.54 2.10 -25.27
CA GLY A 189 1.52 1.95 -26.36
C GLY A 189 1.90 3.26 -27.05
N ASN A 190 1.16 4.35 -26.83
CA ASN A 190 1.47 5.69 -27.36
C ASN A 190 2.24 6.55 -26.34
N GLY A 191 2.55 5.99 -25.16
CA GLY A 191 3.22 6.70 -24.07
C GLY A 191 2.29 7.56 -23.23
N ALA A 192 0.98 7.58 -23.48
CA ALA A 192 0.04 8.36 -22.68
C ALA A 192 -0.30 7.62 -21.37
N VAL A 193 -0.36 8.34 -20.25
CA VAL A 193 -0.82 7.76 -18.98
C VAL A 193 -2.25 7.25 -19.12
N ALA A 194 -2.44 5.95 -18.95
CA ALA A 194 -3.70 5.24 -19.12
C ALA A 194 -4.29 4.72 -17.81
N PHE A 195 -3.44 4.41 -16.82
CA PHE A 195 -3.87 3.94 -15.51
C PHE A 195 -3.04 4.54 -14.38
N LEU A 196 -3.66 4.62 -13.20
CA LEU A 196 -3.03 4.84 -11.91
C LEU A 196 -3.24 3.59 -11.06
N ARG A 197 -2.15 2.99 -10.60
CA ARG A 197 -2.20 1.95 -9.57
C ARG A 197 -2.22 2.60 -8.20
N TRP A 198 -3.31 2.37 -7.46
CA TRP A 198 -3.56 2.96 -6.15
C TRP A 198 -4.29 1.96 -5.26
N ASP A 199 -3.88 1.86 -3.98
CA ASP A 199 -4.45 0.96 -2.97
C ASP A 199 -4.70 -0.46 -3.50
N GLY A 200 -3.69 -0.99 -4.19
CA GLY A 200 -3.69 -2.36 -4.74
C GLY A 200 -4.49 -2.58 -6.03
N ARG A 201 -5.05 -1.54 -6.65
CA ARG A 201 -5.95 -1.67 -7.81
C ARG A 201 -5.54 -0.74 -8.94
N LEU A 202 -6.00 -1.07 -10.15
CA LEU A 202 -5.82 -0.24 -11.34
C LEU A 202 -7.03 0.65 -11.55
N SER A 203 -6.80 1.96 -11.54
CA SER A 203 -7.77 2.99 -11.86
C SER A 203 -7.51 3.51 -13.27
N ARG A 204 -8.48 3.36 -14.17
CA ARG A 204 -8.38 3.85 -15.55
C ARG A 204 -8.47 5.36 -15.58
N ARG A 205 -7.60 6.01 -16.36
CA ARG A 205 -7.69 7.46 -16.58
C ARG A 205 -8.93 7.79 -17.40
N ASP A 206 -9.64 8.84 -17.01
CA ASP A 206 -10.72 9.40 -17.82
C ASP A 206 -10.16 9.97 -19.13
N ALA A 207 -10.99 9.93 -20.18
CA ALA A 207 -10.67 10.67 -21.40
C ALA A 207 -10.56 12.17 -21.05
N ARG A 208 -9.52 12.83 -21.55
CA ARG A 208 -9.41 14.30 -21.43
C ARG A 208 -10.61 14.91 -22.15
N SER A 209 -11.45 15.66 -21.42
CA SER A 209 -12.51 16.49 -21.99
C SER A 209 -11.93 17.67 -22.75
#